data_AF-A0A6B1AIN7-F1
#
_entry.id   AF-A0A6B1AIN7-F1
#
_cell.length_a   1.000
_cell.length_b   1.000
_cell.length_c   1.000
_cell.angle_alpha   90.00
_cell.angle_beta   90.00
_cell.angle_gamma   90.00
#
_symmetry.space_group_name_H-M   'P 1'
#
loop_
_entity.id
_entity.type
_entity.pdbx_description
1 polymer ?
#
loop_
_entity_poly.entity_id
_entity_poly.type
_entity_poly.pdbx_seq_one_letter_code
_entity_poly.pdbx_strand_id
1 'polypeptide(L)'
;MAGTMNRRNTPVGVGGWLLVYVSGSVPFLLVHSAGLSGWFLDYALWLLGAIFLLLASPLALILLKSPRAPRWNVVALWVVALVITLRAAAVPFNLETEGAAQRRSPEEWVAAIATLAAIVAGSLAWATIWTVYFRRSLRVRNTFRRPAADT
;
A
#
# COMPACT_ATOMS: atom_id res chain seq x y z
N MET A 1 39.68 -36.99 6.76
CA MET A 1 38.37 -37.18 6.09
C MET A 1 37.40 -36.17 6.68
N ALA A 2 37.18 -35.05 5.98
CA ALA A 2 36.32 -33.96 6.44
C ALA A 2 34.88 -34.26 6.03
N GLY A 3 34.00 -34.45 7.02
CA GLY A 3 32.57 -34.62 6.81
C GLY A 3 31.96 -33.31 6.33
N THR A 4 31.40 -33.34 5.12
CA THR A 4 30.59 -32.26 4.54
C THR A 4 29.31 -32.13 5.36
N MET A 5 29.27 -31.14 6.26
CA MET A 5 28.04 -30.73 6.95
C MET A 5 27.02 -30.25 5.91
N ASN A 6 26.05 -31.14 5.64
CA ASN A 6 24.81 -30.84 4.95
C ASN A 6 24.10 -29.69 5.68
N ARG A 7 24.16 -28.47 5.10
CA ARG A 7 23.44 -27.30 5.62
C ARG A 7 21.95 -27.54 5.45
N ARG A 8 21.38 -28.05 6.55
CA ARG A 8 19.97 -28.31 6.77
C ARG A 8 19.09 -27.24 6.12
N ASN A 9 18.14 -27.73 5.32
CA ASN A 9 16.90 -27.07 4.97
C ASN A 9 16.29 -26.42 6.22
N THR A 10 16.57 -25.14 6.43
CA THR A 10 15.77 -24.35 7.36
C THR A 10 14.44 -24.14 6.67
N PRO A 11 13.30 -24.49 7.31
CA PRO A 11 12.02 -24.09 6.77
C PRO A 11 12.08 -22.57 6.68
N VAL A 12 12.03 -22.04 5.45
CA VAL A 12 11.98 -20.61 5.20
C VAL A 12 10.59 -20.18 5.68
N GLY A 13 10.48 -19.99 6.99
CA GLY A 13 9.27 -19.52 7.63
C GLY A 13 8.81 -18.28 6.91
N VAL A 14 7.50 -18.17 6.72
CA VAL A 14 6.84 -17.01 6.13
C VAL A 14 7.40 -15.77 6.82
N GLY A 15 8.37 -15.12 6.17
CA GLY A 15 9.37 -14.33 6.86
C GLY A 15 8.75 -13.10 7.50
N GLY A 16 9.28 -12.60 8.61
CA GLY A 16 8.75 -11.43 9.33
C GLY A 16 8.53 -10.18 8.44
N TRP A 17 9.14 -10.11 7.26
CA TRP A 17 8.83 -9.12 6.24
C TRP A 17 7.38 -9.16 5.76
N LEU A 18 6.79 -10.35 5.64
CA LEU A 18 5.39 -10.53 5.24
C LEU A 18 4.47 -9.94 6.29
N LEU A 19 4.76 -10.23 7.57
CA LEU A 19 3.98 -9.70 8.68
C LEU A 19 4.01 -8.18 8.67
N VAL A 20 5.20 -7.57 8.60
CA VAL A 20 5.37 -6.11 8.53
C VAL A 20 4.66 -5.53 7.30
N TYR A 21 4.75 -6.19 6.15
CA TYR A 21 4.10 -5.71 4.93
C TYR A 21 2.58 -5.72 5.06
N VAL A 22 2.01 -6.84 5.48
CA VAL A 22 0.55 -7.02 5.59
C VAL A 22 0.00 -6.15 6.71
N SER A 23 0.63 -6.15 7.88
CA SER A 23 0.18 -5.36 9.03
C SER A 23 0.28 -3.86 8.79
N GLY A 24 1.25 -3.39 8.00
CA GLY A 24 1.32 -1.98 7.59
C GLY A 24 0.37 -1.63 6.45
N SER A 25 0.21 -2.53 5.47
CA SER A 25 -0.60 -2.26 4.29
C SER A 25 -2.11 -2.31 4.56
N VAL A 26 -2.59 -3.16 5.47
CA VAL A 26 -4.03 -3.19 5.82
C VAL A 26 -4.54 -1.85 6.37
N PRO A 27 -3.96 -1.27 7.45
CA PRO A 27 -4.39 0.04 7.95
C PRO A 27 -4.11 1.15 6.94
N PHE A 28 -2.99 1.08 6.20
CA PHE A 28 -2.72 2.02 5.11
C PHE A 28 -3.85 2.02 4.08
N LEU A 29 -4.26 0.84 3.58
CA LEU A 29 -5.34 0.74 2.60
C LEU A 29 -6.68 1.17 3.18
N LEU A 30 -6.95 0.90 4.45
CA LEU A 30 -8.19 1.33 5.11
C LEU A 30 -8.30 2.86 5.16
N VAL A 31 -7.25 3.53 5.62
CA VAL A 31 -7.19 5.00 5.69
C VAL A 31 -7.39 5.61 4.30
N HIS A 32 -6.75 5.06 3.28
CA HIS A 32 -6.90 5.56 1.92
C HIS A 32 -8.25 5.25 1.29
N SER A 33 -8.83 4.08 1.58
CA SER A 33 -10.18 3.74 1.13
C SER A 33 -11.20 4.71 1.73
N ALA A 34 -11.06 5.04 3.01
CA ALA A 34 -11.90 6.04 3.69
C ALA A 34 -11.72 7.45 3.11
N GLY A 35 -10.48 7.84 2.78
CA GLY A 35 -10.20 9.09 2.09
C GLY A 35 -10.85 9.19 0.70
N LEU A 36 -10.87 8.08 -0.04
CA LEU A 36 -11.42 8.02 -1.40
C LEU A 36 -12.95 7.89 -1.44
N SER A 37 -13.56 7.26 -0.43
CA SER A 37 -15.02 7.13 -0.35
C SER A 37 -15.73 8.40 0.13
N GLY A 38 -15.00 9.49 0.42
CA GLY A 38 -15.54 10.69 1.06
C GLY A 38 -15.35 10.64 2.57
N TRP A 39 -14.77 11.69 3.14
CA TRP A 39 -14.40 11.75 4.55
C TRP A 39 -15.63 11.62 5.45
N PHE A 40 -15.71 10.47 6.12
CA PHE A 40 -16.46 10.13 7.33
C PHE A 40 -17.99 10.26 7.42
N LEU A 41 -18.76 10.95 6.57
CA LEU A 41 -20.21 11.11 6.88
C LEU A 41 -21.29 10.98 5.78
N ASP A 42 -21.02 10.86 4.47
CA ASP A 42 -22.13 10.84 3.48
C ASP A 42 -22.09 9.78 2.37
N TYR A 43 -21.21 8.77 2.44
CA TYR A 43 -21.22 7.69 1.47
C TYR A 43 -21.12 6.29 2.07
N ALA A 44 -21.75 5.37 1.36
CA ALA A 44 -22.17 4.10 1.88
C ALA A 44 -21.01 3.15 2.13
N LEU A 45 -21.10 2.44 3.26
CA LEU A 45 -20.17 1.40 3.71
C LEU A 45 -19.76 0.43 2.59
N TRP A 46 -20.64 0.20 1.61
CA TRP A 46 -20.37 -0.64 0.44
C TRP A 46 -19.29 -0.07 -0.48
N LEU A 47 -19.19 1.26 -0.65
CA LEU A 47 -18.17 1.89 -1.50
C LEU A 47 -16.79 1.81 -0.84
N LEU A 48 -16.72 2.09 0.46
CA LEU A 48 -15.51 1.87 1.27
C LEU A 48 -15.03 0.42 1.14
N GLY A 49 -15.96 -0.53 1.36
CA GLY A 49 -15.68 -1.96 1.26
C GLY A 49 -15.20 -2.34 -0.14
N ALA A 50 -15.84 -1.85 -1.20
CA ALA A 50 -15.47 -2.13 -2.57
C ALA A 50 -14.06 -1.61 -2.92
N ILE A 51 -13.74 -0.37 -2.54
CA ILE A 51 -12.41 0.22 -2.75
C ILE A 51 -11.37 -0.57 -1.97
N PHE A 52 -11.63 -0.87 -0.70
CA PHE A 52 -10.70 -1.64 0.12
C PHE A 52 -10.44 -3.03 -0.47
N LEU A 53 -11.47 -3.77 -0.86
CA LEU A 53 -11.34 -5.10 -1.47
C LEU A 53 -10.56 -5.06 -2.78
N LEU A 54 -10.83 -4.06 -3.63
CA LEU A 54 -10.11 -3.85 -4.88
C LEU A 54 -8.61 -3.63 -4.61
N LEU A 55 -8.29 -2.73 -3.68
CA LEU A 55 -6.91 -2.39 -3.33
C LEU A 55 -6.20 -3.50 -2.54
N ALA A 56 -6.93 -4.34 -1.81
CA ALA A 56 -6.40 -5.48 -1.06
C ALA A 56 -6.18 -6.73 -1.93
N SER A 57 -6.73 -6.77 -3.15
CA SER A 57 -6.55 -7.91 -4.07
C SER A 57 -5.07 -8.30 -4.32
N PRO A 58 -4.10 -7.37 -4.44
CA PRO A 58 -2.69 -7.72 -4.58
C PRO A 58 -2.11 -8.31 -3.29
N LEU A 59 -2.60 -7.90 -2.11
CA LEU A 59 -2.21 -8.53 -0.85
C LEU A 59 -2.68 -9.98 -0.79
N ALA A 60 -3.89 -10.27 -1.29
CA ALA A 60 -4.37 -11.64 -1.41
C ALA A 60 -3.42 -12.48 -2.28
N LEU A 61 -2.91 -11.94 -3.40
CA LEU A 61 -1.92 -12.63 -4.23
C LEU A 61 -0.63 -12.98 -3.46
N ILE A 62 -0.23 -12.12 -2.51
CA ILE A 62 0.93 -12.36 -1.65
C ILE A 62 0.66 -13.53 -0.69
N LEU A 63 -0.52 -13.56 -0.06
CA LEU A 63 -0.92 -14.64 0.84
C LEU A 63 -1.05 -15.99 0.10
N LEU A 64 -1.53 -15.94 -1.15
CA LEU A 64 -1.61 -17.09 -2.05
C LEU A 64 -0.26 -17.48 -2.68
N LYS A 65 0.85 -16.81 -2.30
CA LYS A 65 2.21 -17.04 -2.82
C LYS A 65 2.31 -17.04 -4.35
N SER A 66 1.50 -16.21 -5.01
CA SER A 66 1.51 -16.12 -6.47
C SER A 66 2.86 -15.56 -6.98
N PRO A 67 3.47 -16.15 -8.04
CA PRO A 67 4.71 -15.62 -8.63
C PRO A 67 4.59 -14.18 -9.13
N ARG A 68 3.37 -13.73 -9.43
CA ARG A 68 3.09 -12.37 -9.91
C ARG A 68 2.83 -11.39 -8.77
N ALA A 69 2.72 -11.86 -7.52
CA ALA A 69 2.32 -11.04 -6.38
C ALA A 69 3.22 -9.82 -6.15
N PRO A 70 4.56 -9.90 -6.20
CA PRO A 70 5.41 -8.73 -6.00
C PRO A 70 5.16 -7.63 -7.04
N ARG A 71 4.92 -8.01 -8.30
CA ARG A 71 4.66 -7.04 -9.39
C ARG A 71 3.33 -6.32 -9.17
N TRP A 72 2.27 -7.06 -8.87
CA TRP A 72 0.95 -6.47 -8.64
C TRP A 72 0.89 -5.59 -7.39
N ASN A 73 1.64 -5.93 -6.34
CA ASN A 73 1.73 -5.07 -5.16
C ASN A 73 2.46 -3.77 -5.45
N VAL A 74 3.54 -3.79 -6.24
CA VAL A 74 4.20 -2.56 -6.69
C VAL A 74 3.23 -1.70 -7.50
N VAL A 75 2.53 -2.28 -8.48
CA VAL A 75 1.55 -1.54 -9.30
C VAL A 75 0.49 -0.90 -8.41
N ALA A 76 -0.10 -1.67 -7.49
CA ALA A 76 -1.16 -1.16 -6.62
C ALA A 76 -0.67 -0.05 -5.68
N LEU A 77 0.52 -0.18 -5.10
CA LEU A 77 1.10 0.87 -4.27
C LEU A 77 1.25 2.20 -5.03
N TRP A 78 1.71 2.14 -6.28
CA TRP A 78 1.86 3.33 -7.11
C TRP A 78 0.52 3.90 -7.60
N VAL A 79 -0.46 3.04 -7.91
CA VAL A 79 -1.83 3.48 -8.22
C VAL A 79 -2.43 4.22 -7.02
N VAL A 80 -2.31 3.65 -5.82
CA VAL A 80 -2.79 4.29 -4.59
C VAL A 80 -2.12 5.64 -4.38
N ALA A 81 -0.78 5.69 -4.44
CA ALA A 81 -0.03 6.94 -4.29
C ALA A 81 -0.44 8.00 -5.33
N LEU A 82 -0.64 7.60 -6.60
CA LEU A 82 -1.09 8.50 -7.66
C LEU A 82 -2.49 9.05 -7.37
N VAL A 83 -3.45 8.18 -7.07
CA VAL A 83 -4.84 8.57 -6.81
C VAL A 83 -4.93 9.51 -5.61
N ILE A 84 -4.19 9.24 -4.54
CA ILE A 84 -4.13 10.12 -3.36
C ILE A 84 -3.53 11.47 -3.70
N THR A 85 -2.45 11.50 -4.49
CA THR A 85 -1.82 12.75 -4.91
C THR A 85 -2.78 13.59 -5.74
N LEU A 86 -3.46 12.98 -6.71
CA LEU A 86 -4.49 13.65 -7.51
C LEU A 86 -5.64 14.14 -6.64
N ARG A 87 -6.10 13.32 -5.70
CA ARG A 87 -7.18 13.70 -4.78
C ARG A 87 -6.77 14.88 -3.90
N ALA A 88 -5.58 14.83 -3.30
CA ALA A 88 -5.04 15.91 -2.47
C ALA A 88 -4.90 17.22 -3.26
N ALA A 89 -4.44 17.14 -4.51
CA ALA A 89 -4.35 18.30 -5.41
C ALA A 89 -5.72 18.87 -5.79
N ALA A 90 -6.76 18.03 -5.85
CA ALA A 90 -8.13 18.45 -6.15
C ALA A 90 -8.90 19.04 -4.95
N VAL A 91 -8.45 18.79 -3.71
CA VAL A 91 -9.15 19.26 -2.49
C VAL A 91 -9.30 20.79 -2.47
N PRO A 92 -8.26 21.61 -2.70
CA PRO A 92 -8.41 23.08 -2.70
C PRO A 92 -9.44 23.55 -3.74
N PHE A 93 -9.39 22.98 -4.96
CA PHE A 93 -10.30 23.35 -6.04
C PHE A 93 -11.77 23.02 -5.73
N ASN A 94 -12.03 21.84 -5.15
CA ASN A 94 -13.39 21.45 -4.75
C ASN A 94 -13.95 22.31 -3.61
N LEU A 95 -13.09 22.76 -2.68
CA LEU A 95 -13.51 23.62 -1.58
C LEU A 95 -13.82 25.05 -2.03
N GLU A 96 -13.13 25.53 -3.06
CA GLU A 96 -13.42 26.83 -3.69
C GLU A 96 -14.76 26.81 -4.42
N THR A 97 -15.07 25.75 -5.17
CA THR A 97 -16.33 25.62 -5.91
C THR A 97 -17.55 25.43 -5.00
N GLU A 98 -17.37 24.81 -3.82
CA GLU A 98 -18.43 24.63 -2.82
C GLU A 98 -18.65 25.86 -1.92
N GLY A 99 -17.89 26.95 -2.10
CA GLY A 99 -17.96 28.16 -1.26
C GLY A 99 -17.48 27.95 0.19
N ALA A 100 -17.01 26.75 0.52
CA ALA A 100 -16.47 26.39 1.83
C ALA A 100 -15.09 27.03 2.08
N ALA A 101 -14.35 27.35 1.02
CA ALA A 101 -13.06 28.03 1.10
C ALA A 101 -13.12 29.42 1.74
N GLN A 102 -14.24 30.13 1.58
CA GLN A 102 -14.42 31.51 2.03
C GLN A 102 -14.66 31.63 3.55
N ARG A 103 -14.91 30.51 4.24
CA ARG A 103 -15.16 30.48 5.69
C ARG A 103 -13.95 30.06 6.53
N ARG A 104 -12.84 29.64 5.91
CA ARG A 104 -11.67 29.12 6.63
C ARG A 104 -10.63 30.18 6.93
N SER A 105 -10.04 30.10 8.12
CA SER A 105 -8.92 30.96 8.49
C SER A 105 -7.62 30.52 7.77
N PRO A 106 -6.63 31.42 7.61
CA PRO A 106 -5.32 31.06 7.05
C PRO A 106 -4.63 29.91 7.81
N GLU A 107 -4.80 29.84 9.13
CA GLU A 107 -4.21 28.79 9.97
C GLU A 107 -4.82 27.41 9.66
N GLU A 108 -6.14 27.35 9.45
CA GLU A 108 -6.84 26.12 9.06
C GLU A 108 -6.38 25.63 7.68
N TRP A 109 -6.10 26.55 6.75
CA TRP A 109 -5.55 26.22 5.45
C TRP A 109 -4.15 25.62 5.53
N VAL A 110 -3.28 26.21 6.34
CA VAL A 110 -1.92 25.70 6.58
C VAL A 110 -1.98 24.29 7.17
N ALA A 111 -2.83 24.07 8.18
CA ALA A 111 -3.00 22.76 8.80
C ALA A 111 -3.55 21.72 7.80
N ALA A 112 -4.52 22.09 6.96
CA ALA A 112 -5.08 21.21 5.94
C ALA A 112 -4.03 20.83 4.88
N ILE A 113 -3.29 21.80 4.36
CA ILE A 113 -2.22 21.57 3.36
C ILE A 113 -1.12 20.68 3.95
N ALA A 114 -0.68 20.96 5.19
CA ALA A 114 0.32 20.15 5.87
C ALA A 114 -0.14 18.70 6.04
N THR A 115 -1.41 18.49 6.43
CA THR A 115 -2.00 17.16 6.56
C THR A 115 -2.05 16.42 5.22
N LEU A 116 -2.51 17.07 4.16
CA LEU A 116 -2.53 16.49 2.81
C LEU A 116 -1.11 16.15 2.31
N ALA A 117 -0.14 17.04 2.53
CA ALA A 117 1.25 16.82 2.18
C ALA A 117 1.84 15.61 2.93
N ALA A 118 1.54 15.47 4.22
CA ALA A 118 1.97 14.32 5.01
C ALA A 118 1.38 13.00 4.49
N ILE A 119 0.09 12.99 4.11
CA ILE A 119 -0.57 11.81 3.52
C ILE A 119 0.09 11.42 2.18
N VAL A 120 0.32 12.40 1.30
CA VAL A 120 1.00 12.18 0.01
C VAL A 120 2.42 11.66 0.21
N ALA A 121 3.20 12.31 1.09
CA ALA A 121 4.56 11.92 1.40
C ALA A 121 4.62 10.49 1.98
N GLY A 122 3.73 10.17 2.93
CA GLY A 122 3.61 8.84 3.50
C GLY A 122 3.30 7.77 2.46
N SER A 123 2.41 8.08 1.51
CA SER A 123 2.04 7.18 0.41
C SER A 123 3.20 6.93 -0.55
N LEU A 124 3.92 7.98 -0.94
CA LEU A 124 5.09 7.87 -1.79
C LEU A 124 6.23 7.13 -1.09
N ALA A 125 6.47 7.39 0.19
CA ALA A 125 7.46 6.70 1.00
C ALA A 125 7.14 5.21 1.09
N TRP A 126 5.89 4.85 1.41
CA TRP A 126 5.44 3.46 1.48
C TRP A 126 5.61 2.75 0.14
N ALA A 127 5.16 3.35 -0.96
CA ALA A 127 5.31 2.80 -2.31
C ALA A 127 6.79 2.61 -2.68
N THR A 128 7.65 3.58 -2.35
CA THR A 128 9.09 3.53 -2.66
C THR A 128 9.80 2.43 -1.87
N ILE A 129 9.64 2.40 -0.54
CA ILE A 129 10.29 1.42 0.35
C ILE A 129 9.96 0.00 -0.11
N TRP A 130 8.67 -0.29 -0.33
CA TRP A 130 8.23 -1.62 -0.73
C TRP A 130 8.56 -1.96 -2.18
N THR A 131 8.59 -0.98 -3.08
CA THR A 131 9.10 -1.19 -4.44
C THR A 131 10.55 -1.64 -4.43
N VAL A 132 11.41 -0.95 -3.68
CA VAL A 132 12.82 -1.33 -3.53
C VAL A 132 12.92 -2.71 -2.89
N TYR A 133 12.16 -2.97 -1.83
CA TYR A 133 12.16 -4.26 -1.14
C TYR A 133 11.73 -5.41 -2.05
N PHE A 134 10.61 -5.30 -2.76
CA PHE A 134 10.11 -6.33 -3.67
C PHE A 134 11.05 -6.61 -4.83
N ARG A 135 11.77 -5.59 -5.33
CA ARG A 135 12.70 -5.75 -6.46
C ARG A 135 14.06 -6.32 -6.05
N ARG A 136 14.58 -5.94 -4.87
CA ARG A 136 15.96 -6.27 -4.46
C ARG A 136 16.05 -7.43 -3.47
N SER A 137 15.00 -7.73 -2.70
CA SER A 137 15.07 -8.72 -1.63
C SER A 137 15.15 -10.17 -2.14
N LEU A 138 16.24 -10.86 -1.77
CA LEU A 138 16.36 -12.31 -1.97
C LEU A 138 15.26 -13.09 -1.24
N ARG A 139 14.78 -12.59 -0.09
CA ARG A 139 13.71 -13.24 0.68
C ARG A 139 12.39 -13.26 -0.09
N VAL A 140 12.05 -12.13 -0.73
CA VAL A 140 10.87 -12.03 -1.61
C VAL A 140 11.05 -12.99 -2.79
N ARG A 141 12.20 -12.94 -3.47
CA ARG A 141 12.49 -13.81 -4.61
C ARG A 141 12.34 -15.29 -4.26
N ASN A 142 12.86 -15.72 -3.11
CA ASN A 142 12.76 -17.11 -2.65
C ASN A 142 11.32 -17.50 -2.26
N THR A 143 10.52 -16.56 -1.75
CA THR A 143 9.13 -16.81 -1.33
C THR A 143 8.21 -17.09 -2.52
N PHE A 144 8.44 -16.43 -3.67
CA PHE A 144 7.58 -16.49 -4.85
C PHE A 144 8.21 -17.25 -6.03
N ARG A 145 9.37 -17.89 -5.82
CA ARG A 145 10.00 -18.74 -6.84
C ARG A 145 9.12 -19.97 -7.04
N ARG A 146 8.80 -20.31 -8.29
CA ARG A 146 8.22 -21.62 -8.59
C ARG A 146 9.21 -22.71 -8.17
N PRO A 147 8.76 -23.81 -7.54
CA PRO A 147 9.59 -25.02 -7.45
C PRO A 147 10.10 -25.35 -8.84
N ALA A 148 11.37 -25.73 -8.97
CA ALA A 148 11.84 -26.33 -10.21
C ALA A 148 10.90 -27.50 -10.49
N ALA A 149 10.31 -27.55 -11.68
CA ALA A 149 9.70 -28.78 -12.13
C ALA A 149 10.85 -29.78 -12.24
N ASP A 150 10.86 -30.78 -11.38
CA ASP A 150 11.74 -31.93 -11.53
C ASP A 150 11.29 -32.64 -12.82
N THR A 151 11.97 -32.33 -13.92
CA THR A 151 11.88 -33.02 -15.21
C THR A 151 13.16 -33.79 -15.44
#